data_AF-A0AB36JNR5-F1
#
_entry.id   AF-A0AB36JNR5-F1
#
_cell.length_a   1.000
_cell.length_b   1.000
_cell.length_c   1.000
_cell.angle_alpha   90.00
_cell.angle_beta   90.00
_cell.angle_gamma   90.00
#
_symmetry.space_group_name_H-M   'P 1'
#
loop_
_entity.id
_entity.type
_entity.pdbx_description
1 polymer ?
#
loop_
_entity_poly.entity_id
_entity_poly.type
_entity_poly.pdbx_seq_one_letter_code
_entity_poly.pdbx_strand_id
1 'polypeptide(L)'
;MPTLTKKKRKIFRKLLFLLFGSILIFILAMENLNTYSIYYEEQLATSEKERRDNIIKVTITNLKSLNYKDIPNMRFDFDGANFVENQLDTYSERHPSISSTIKKGYLYRDKKKYAYKFDSNLHLIDAYGPDYKSLDLKQFDEEHLKDVMYDTLRPVIEAQKKPVIFNLQWLYKLWRK
;
A
#
# COMPACT_ATOMS: atom_id res chain seq x y z
N MET A 1 42.68 2.05 -38.37
CA MET A 1 41.75 2.94 -37.64
C MET A 1 40.30 2.49 -37.88
N PRO A 2 39.42 2.43 -36.87
CA PRO A 2 38.00 2.10 -37.10
C PRO A 2 37.34 3.20 -37.95
N THR A 3 36.53 2.81 -38.94
CA THR A 3 35.79 3.74 -39.79
C THR A 3 34.85 4.61 -38.96
N LEU A 4 34.56 5.83 -39.42
CA LEU A 4 33.68 6.80 -38.73
C LEU A 4 32.34 6.16 -38.32
N THR A 5 31.80 5.28 -39.17
CA THR A 5 30.59 4.48 -38.93
C THR A 5 30.73 3.45 -37.80
N LYS A 6 31.86 2.72 -37.72
CA LYS A 6 32.15 1.78 -36.62
C LYS A 6 32.27 2.51 -35.27
N LYS A 7 32.89 3.70 -35.25
CA LYS A 7 33.00 4.55 -34.05
C LYS A 7 31.64 5.04 -33.57
N LYS A 8 30.79 5.57 -34.47
CA LYS A 8 29.41 6.00 -34.17
C LYS A 8 28.56 4.85 -33.62
N ARG A 9 28.61 3.66 -34.24
CA ARG A 9 27.88 2.47 -33.76
C ARG A 9 28.31 2.03 -32.35
N LYS A 10 29.60 2.13 -32.02
CA LYS A 10 30.13 1.82 -30.67
C LYS A 10 29.61 2.82 -29.63
N ILE A 11 29.57 4.11 -29.94
CA ILE A 11 29.06 5.15 -29.04
C ILE A 11 27.56 4.95 -28.81
N PHE A 12 26.78 4.74 -29.88
CA PHE A 12 25.35 4.46 -29.78
C PHE A 12 25.05 3.26 -28.88
N ARG A 13 25.77 2.14 -29.05
CA ARG A 13 25.61 0.95 -28.18
C ARG A 13 25.88 1.28 -26.71
N LYS A 14 26.93 2.05 -26.40
CA LYS A 14 27.23 2.45 -25.02
C LYS A 14 26.11 3.30 -24.42
N LEU A 15 25.60 4.27 -25.17
CA LEU A 15 24.47 5.11 -24.72
C LEU A 15 23.22 4.26 -24.48
N LEU A 16 22.95 3.30 -25.36
CA LEU A 16 21.83 2.38 -25.21
C LEU A 16 21.96 1.51 -23.95
N PHE A 17 23.16 0.96 -23.68
CA PHE A 17 23.41 0.20 -22.45
C PHE A 17 23.26 1.05 -21.18
N LEU A 18 23.72 2.31 -21.21
CA LEU A 18 23.54 3.24 -20.10
C LEU A 18 22.06 3.53 -19.84
N LEU A 19 21.27 3.73 -20.91
CA LEU A 19 19.82 3.94 -20.80
C LEU A 19 19.09 2.72 -20.23
N PHE A 20 19.40 1.52 -20.74
CA PHE A 20 18.80 0.30 -20.19
C PHE A 20 19.21 0.06 -18.73
N GLY A 21 20.49 0.31 -18.40
CA GLY A 21 20.98 0.22 -17.04
C GLY A 21 20.27 1.18 -16.10
N SER A 22 20.05 2.43 -16.51
CA SER A 22 19.34 3.41 -15.67
C SER A 22 17.88 3.06 -15.48
N ILE A 23 17.19 2.60 -16.53
CA ILE A 23 15.80 2.13 -16.45
C ILE A 23 15.69 0.94 -15.49
N LEU A 24 16.59 -0.04 -15.60
CA LEU A 24 16.60 -1.22 -14.74
C LEU A 24 16.81 -0.83 -13.27
N ILE A 25 17.80 0.03 -12.98
CA ILE A 25 18.05 0.52 -11.62
C ILE A 25 16.81 1.24 -11.07
N PHE A 26 16.15 2.07 -11.89
CA PHE A 26 14.95 2.77 -11.49
C PHE A 26 13.80 1.81 -11.14
N ILE A 27 13.55 0.79 -11.97
CA ILE A 27 12.51 -0.22 -11.70
C ILE A 27 12.83 -0.97 -10.40
N LEU A 28 14.06 -1.45 -10.23
CA LEU A 28 14.47 -2.17 -9.02
C LEU A 28 14.35 -1.31 -7.75
N ALA A 29 14.67 -0.01 -7.86
CA ALA A 29 14.48 0.93 -6.75
C ALA A 29 12.99 1.10 -6.42
N MET A 30 12.14 1.32 -7.42
CA MET A 30 10.69 1.47 -7.20
C MET A 30 10.06 0.20 -6.63
N GLU A 31 10.44 -0.97 -7.11
CA GLU A 31 9.97 -2.26 -6.58
C GLU A 31 10.39 -2.43 -5.12
N ASN A 32 11.62 -2.06 -4.77
CA ASN A 32 12.10 -2.08 -3.38
C ASN A 32 11.31 -1.10 -2.50
N LEU A 33 11.11 0.14 -2.94
CA LEU A 33 10.35 1.15 -2.18
C LEU A 33 8.91 0.70 -1.91
N ASN A 34 8.25 0.09 -2.89
CA ASN A 34 6.88 -0.40 -2.74
C ASN A 34 6.81 -1.65 -1.85
N THR A 35 7.69 -2.64 -2.07
CA THR A 35 7.71 -3.92 -1.34
C THR A 35 8.02 -3.72 0.15
N TYR A 36 8.92 -2.79 0.47
CA TYR A 36 9.37 -2.52 1.84
C TYR A 36 8.76 -1.25 2.44
N SER A 37 7.70 -0.71 1.84
CA SER A 37 7.06 0.53 2.26
C SER A 37 6.61 0.52 3.73
N ILE A 38 6.01 -0.60 4.19
CA ILE A 38 5.61 -0.77 5.61
C ILE A 38 6.80 -0.62 6.54
N TYR A 39 7.90 -1.33 6.27
CA TYR A 39 9.14 -1.21 7.04
C TYR A 39 9.66 0.22 7.05
N TYR A 40 9.66 0.91 5.90
CA TYR A 40 10.14 2.30 5.85
C TYR A 40 9.25 3.28 6.61
N GLU A 41 7.92 3.11 6.58
CA GLU A 41 7.01 3.90 7.40
C GLU A 41 7.24 3.67 8.90
N GLU A 42 7.47 2.43 9.34
CA GLU A 42 7.79 2.12 10.73
C GLU A 42 9.04 2.85 11.23
N GLN A 43 10.10 2.89 10.41
CA GLN A 43 11.38 3.53 10.76
C GLN A 43 11.33 5.07 10.73
N LEU A 44 10.42 5.65 9.95
CA LEU A 44 10.38 7.10 9.71
C LEU A 44 9.24 7.82 10.46
N ALA A 45 8.28 7.08 11.02
CA ALA A 45 7.20 7.66 11.79
C ALA A 45 7.71 8.38 13.04
N THR A 46 7.13 9.54 13.33
CA THR A 46 7.47 10.38 14.51
C THR A 46 6.51 10.18 15.68
N SER A 47 5.39 9.47 15.47
CA SER A 47 4.41 9.11 16.49
C SER A 47 3.68 7.82 16.13
N GLU A 48 3.05 7.16 17.11
CA GLU A 48 2.24 5.96 16.88
C GLU A 48 1.05 6.22 15.96
N LYS A 49 0.42 7.40 16.06
CA LYS A 49 -0.69 7.78 15.16
C LYS A 49 -0.22 7.94 13.72
N GLU A 50 0.89 8.64 13.50
CA GLU A 50 1.49 8.77 12.16
C GLU A 50 1.86 7.39 11.61
N ARG A 51 2.47 6.53 12.44
CA ARG A 51 2.85 5.17 12.06
C ARG A 51 1.63 4.37 11.60
N ARG A 52 0.58 4.29 12.43
CA ARG A 52 -0.67 3.56 12.12
C ARG A 52 -1.26 4.04 10.80
N ASP A 53 -1.48 5.35 10.68
CA ASP A 53 -2.16 5.95 9.53
C ASP A 53 -1.36 5.73 8.25
N ASN A 54 -0.05 5.92 8.28
CA ASN A 54 0.77 5.70 7.08
C ASN A 54 0.91 4.23 6.72
N ILE A 55 1.01 3.32 7.70
CA ILE A 55 1.02 1.88 7.44
C ILE A 55 -0.28 1.45 6.75
N ILE A 56 -1.45 1.91 7.20
CA ILE A 56 -2.72 1.63 6.51
C ILE A 56 -2.65 2.08 5.03
N LYS A 57 -2.22 3.32 4.78
CA LYS A 57 -2.15 3.89 3.43
C LYS A 57 -1.23 3.09 2.52
N VAL A 58 -0.01 2.80 2.96
CA VAL A 58 0.98 2.09 2.13
C VAL A 58 0.63 0.61 1.97
N THR A 59 0.01 -0.01 2.98
CA THR A 59 -0.46 -1.40 2.88
C THR A 59 -1.46 -1.56 1.76
N ILE A 60 -2.47 -0.67 1.68
CA ILE A 60 -3.47 -0.72 0.63
C ILE A 60 -2.91 -0.24 -0.71
N THR A 61 -2.15 0.84 -0.74
CA THR A 61 -1.61 1.40 -2.00
C THR A 61 -0.64 0.45 -2.68
N ASN A 62 0.25 -0.18 -1.91
CA ASN A 62 1.31 -1.04 -2.43
C ASN A 62 0.96 -2.54 -2.33
N LEU A 63 -0.29 -2.89 -2.01
CA LEU A 63 -0.73 -4.25 -1.71
C LEU A 63 -0.21 -5.31 -2.68
N LYS A 64 -0.21 -5.01 -3.99
CA LYS A 64 0.26 -5.93 -5.05
C LYS A 64 1.77 -6.21 -5.03
N SER A 65 2.55 -5.31 -4.45
CA SER A 65 4.01 -5.44 -4.28
C SER A 65 4.39 -6.10 -2.95
N LEU A 66 3.46 -6.18 -2.00
CA LEU A 66 3.72 -6.77 -0.69
C LEU A 66 3.75 -8.30 -0.77
N ASN A 67 4.31 -8.92 0.27
CA ASN A 67 4.24 -10.36 0.45
C ASN A 67 2.85 -10.76 0.98
N TYR A 68 1.89 -11.01 0.08
CA TYR A 68 0.50 -11.33 0.44
C TYR A 68 0.07 -12.78 0.15
N LYS A 69 0.77 -13.50 -0.73
CA LYS A 69 0.29 -14.76 -1.31
C LYS A 69 0.12 -15.89 -0.31
N ASP A 70 0.95 -15.91 0.74
CA ASP A 70 1.02 -17.01 1.71
C ASP A 70 0.36 -16.64 3.05
N ILE A 71 -0.42 -15.56 3.10
CA ILE A 71 -1.10 -15.14 4.32
C ILE A 71 -2.41 -15.92 4.46
N PRO A 72 -2.56 -16.77 5.49
CA PRO A 72 -3.76 -17.59 5.65
C PRO A 72 -4.97 -16.72 5.99
N ASN A 73 -6.16 -17.17 5.54
CA ASN A 73 -7.45 -16.55 5.85
C ASN A 73 -7.52 -15.06 5.47
N MET A 74 -6.89 -14.71 4.35
CA MET A 74 -6.98 -13.39 3.75
C MET A 74 -7.41 -13.54 2.30
N ARG A 75 -8.34 -12.70 1.85
CA ARG A 75 -8.71 -12.59 0.45
C ARG A 75 -8.19 -11.27 -0.11
N PHE A 76 -7.59 -11.35 -1.30
CA PHE A 76 -7.06 -10.19 -2.01
C PHE A 76 -7.73 -10.08 -3.37
N ASP A 77 -7.96 -8.85 -3.81
CA ASP A 77 -8.40 -8.54 -5.16
C ASP A 77 -7.64 -7.30 -5.66
N PHE A 78 -7.27 -7.34 -6.93
CA PHE A 78 -6.46 -6.34 -7.62
C PHE A 78 -7.09 -5.91 -8.95
N ASP A 79 -8.26 -6.45 -9.32
CA ASP A 79 -8.98 -6.01 -10.51
C ASP A 79 -9.77 -4.73 -10.18
N GLY A 80 -9.31 -3.60 -10.74
CA GLY A 80 -9.79 -2.28 -10.40
C GLY A 80 -9.07 -1.69 -9.17
N ALA A 81 -9.69 -1.79 -7.99
CA ALA A 81 -9.15 -1.24 -6.75
C ALA A 81 -8.43 -2.32 -5.93
N ASN A 82 -7.33 -1.96 -5.27
CA ASN A 82 -6.70 -2.86 -4.31
C ASN A 82 -7.68 -3.13 -3.18
N PHE A 83 -7.95 -4.40 -2.93
CA PHE A 83 -8.90 -4.86 -1.93
C PHE A 83 -8.27 -5.97 -1.10
N VAL A 84 -8.54 -5.92 0.19
CA VAL A 84 -8.16 -6.94 1.16
C VAL A 84 -9.32 -7.20 2.11
N GLU A 85 -9.57 -8.47 2.39
CA GLU A 85 -10.60 -8.93 3.31
C GLU A 85 -9.98 -9.91 4.30
N ASN A 86 -10.19 -9.66 5.59
CA ASN A 86 -9.65 -10.47 6.67
C ASN A 86 -10.67 -11.52 7.11
N GLN A 87 -10.40 -12.77 6.74
CA GLN A 87 -11.28 -13.91 6.95
C GLN A 87 -10.88 -14.75 8.17
N LEU A 88 -10.03 -14.22 9.06
CA LEU A 88 -9.58 -14.94 10.27
C LEU A 88 -10.74 -15.35 11.17
N ASP A 89 -11.79 -14.53 11.24
CA ASP A 89 -13.02 -14.87 11.96
C ASP A 89 -13.97 -15.66 11.06
N THR A 90 -13.91 -16.98 11.20
CA THR A 90 -14.74 -17.93 10.43
C THR A 90 -16.18 -18.05 10.95
N TYR A 91 -16.51 -17.43 12.09
CA TYR A 91 -17.84 -17.54 12.70
C TYR A 91 -18.81 -16.44 12.26
N SER A 92 -18.29 -15.36 11.67
CA SER A 92 -19.10 -14.30 11.08
C SER A 92 -19.43 -14.59 9.61
N GLU A 93 -20.70 -14.42 9.21
CA GLU A 93 -21.11 -14.48 7.79
C GLU A 93 -20.41 -13.43 6.90
N ARG A 94 -19.76 -12.43 7.52
CA ARG A 94 -19.10 -11.33 6.81
C ARG A 94 -17.78 -10.96 7.45
N HIS A 95 -16.81 -10.70 6.59
CA HIS A 95 -15.44 -10.40 6.95
C HIS A 95 -15.17 -8.90 6.79
N PRO A 96 -14.42 -8.28 7.71
CA PRO A 96 -14.01 -6.90 7.55
C PRO A 96 -13.09 -6.78 6.33
N SER A 97 -13.26 -5.70 5.56
CA SER A 97 -12.52 -5.49 4.32
C SER A 97 -12.15 -4.03 4.13
N ILE A 98 -11.04 -3.79 3.43
CA ILE A 98 -10.56 -2.47 3.07
C ILE A 98 -10.27 -2.45 1.58
N SER A 99 -10.70 -1.41 0.89
CA SER A 99 -10.33 -1.16 -0.50
C SER A 99 -9.85 0.26 -0.73
N SER A 100 -9.00 0.45 -1.74
CA SER A 100 -8.80 1.79 -2.30
C SER A 100 -10.05 2.26 -3.05
N THR A 101 -10.14 3.56 -3.27
CA THR A 101 -11.22 4.20 -4.04
C THR A 101 -10.64 4.96 -5.23
N ILE A 102 -11.48 5.25 -6.23
CA ILE A 102 -11.08 5.97 -7.45
C ILE A 102 -10.43 7.33 -7.15
N LYS A 103 -10.85 8.01 -6.07
CA LYS A 103 -10.34 9.33 -5.66
C LYS A 103 -9.17 9.25 -4.65
N LYS A 104 -8.41 8.15 -4.65
CA LYS A 104 -7.28 7.91 -3.72
C LYS A 104 -7.65 7.88 -2.22
N GLY A 105 -8.93 7.73 -1.89
CA GLY A 105 -9.39 7.46 -0.53
C GLY A 105 -9.51 5.96 -0.26
N TYR A 106 -10.10 5.61 0.88
CA TYR A 106 -10.25 4.23 1.34
C TYR A 106 -11.71 3.93 1.69
N LEU A 107 -12.11 2.68 1.52
CA LEU A 107 -13.41 2.18 1.95
C LEU A 107 -13.18 1.02 2.91
N TYR A 108 -13.56 1.20 4.17
CA TYR A 108 -13.58 0.14 5.17
C TYR A 108 -15.01 -0.40 5.31
N ARG A 109 -15.19 -1.71 5.31
CA ARG A 109 -16.45 -2.37 5.66
C ARG A 109 -16.24 -3.24 6.88
N ASP A 110 -17.09 -3.08 7.87
CA ASP A 110 -17.03 -3.89 9.09
C ASP A 110 -17.84 -5.19 8.96
N LYS A 111 -17.77 -6.02 10.01
CA LYS A 111 -18.53 -7.27 10.12
C LYS A 111 -20.04 -7.07 10.16
N LYS A 112 -20.51 -5.88 10.56
CA LYS A 112 -21.92 -5.52 10.71
C LYS A 112 -22.51 -4.84 9.48
N LYS A 113 -21.81 -4.84 8.33
CA LYS A 113 -22.24 -4.25 7.05
C LYS A 113 -22.21 -2.72 7.02
N TYR A 114 -21.63 -2.07 8.02
CA TYR A 114 -21.36 -0.64 7.95
C TYR A 114 -20.20 -0.41 7.00
N ALA A 115 -20.29 0.67 6.23
CA ALA A 115 -19.25 1.08 5.30
C ALA A 115 -18.79 2.49 5.65
N TYR A 116 -17.48 2.67 5.78
CA TYR A 116 -16.83 3.91 6.18
C TYR A 116 -15.90 4.35 5.08
N LYS A 117 -16.11 5.56 4.57
CA LYS A 117 -15.31 6.12 3.50
C LYS A 117 -14.36 7.16 4.07
N PHE A 118 -13.09 6.99 3.74
CA PHE A 118 -12.02 7.89 4.11
C PHE A 118 -11.45 8.59 2.89
N ASP A 119 -10.97 9.81 3.07
CA ASP A 119 -10.15 10.49 2.06
C ASP A 119 -8.72 9.94 2.01
N SER A 120 -7.85 10.54 1.19
CA SER A 120 -6.46 10.10 1.05
C SER A 120 -5.61 10.30 2.31
N ASN A 121 -6.05 11.17 3.23
CA ASN A 121 -5.39 11.47 4.49
C ASN A 121 -5.94 10.62 5.65
N LEU A 122 -6.86 9.69 5.37
CA LEU A 122 -7.60 8.91 6.35
C LEU A 122 -8.56 9.73 7.22
N HIS A 123 -9.08 10.86 6.72
CA HIS A 123 -10.22 11.53 7.37
C HIS A 123 -11.53 10.86 6.95
N LEU A 124 -12.41 10.60 7.91
CA LEU A 124 -13.73 10.04 7.67
C LEU A 124 -14.59 11.09 6.97
N ILE A 125 -15.06 10.77 5.76
CA ILE A 125 -15.85 11.68 4.93
C ILE A 125 -17.26 11.17 4.66
N ASP A 126 -17.52 9.89 4.90
CA ASP A 126 -18.84 9.30 4.72
C ASP A 126 -18.99 8.00 5.52
N ALA A 127 -20.21 7.68 5.92
CA ALA A 127 -20.54 6.43 6.58
C ALA A 127 -21.94 5.97 6.17
N TYR A 128 -22.09 4.67 5.98
CA TYR A 128 -23.32 4.06 5.51
C TYR A 128 -23.71 2.87 6.39
N GLY A 129 -25.00 2.77 6.68
CA GLY A 129 -25.57 1.61 7.36
C GLY A 129 -25.73 0.40 6.43
N PRO A 130 -26.18 -0.74 6.98
CA PRO A 130 -26.48 -1.94 6.21
C PRO A 130 -27.53 -1.75 5.09
N ASP A 131 -28.36 -0.73 5.22
CA ASP A 131 -29.40 -0.33 4.26
C ASP A 131 -28.92 0.75 3.27
N TYR A 132 -27.61 1.01 3.22
CA TYR A 132 -26.96 2.02 2.37
C TYR A 132 -27.43 3.47 2.62
N LYS A 133 -28.10 3.73 3.75
CA LYS A 133 -28.41 5.11 4.15
C LYS A 133 -27.17 5.76 4.76
N SER A 134 -26.95 7.02 4.40
CA SER A 134 -25.90 7.83 5.00
C SER A 134 -26.19 8.05 6.49
N LEU A 135 -25.12 8.07 7.26
CA LEU A 135 -25.11 8.13 8.71
C LEU A 135 -24.37 9.39 9.16
N ASP A 136 -24.81 10.01 10.27
CA ASP A 136 -24.08 11.14 10.85
C ASP A 136 -22.69 10.68 11.30
N LEU A 137 -21.65 11.38 10.83
CA LEU A 137 -20.26 11.06 11.14
C LEU A 137 -19.93 11.29 12.62
N LYS A 138 -20.64 12.20 13.30
CA LYS A 138 -20.40 12.56 14.71
C LYS A 138 -20.62 11.42 15.69
N GLN A 139 -21.34 10.37 15.28
CA GLN A 139 -21.57 9.20 16.13
C GLN A 139 -20.40 8.20 16.11
N PHE A 140 -19.42 8.39 15.23
CA PHE A 140 -18.28 7.50 15.08
C PHE A 140 -17.00 8.14 15.60
N ASP A 141 -16.20 7.34 16.30
CA ASP A 141 -14.84 7.69 16.64
C ASP A 141 -13.92 7.33 15.46
N GLU A 142 -13.45 8.35 14.74
CA GLU A 142 -12.54 8.18 13.59
C GLU A 142 -11.25 7.46 13.99
N GLU A 143 -10.69 7.75 15.16
CA GLU A 143 -9.43 7.14 15.60
C GLU A 143 -9.64 5.66 15.92
N HIS A 144 -10.75 5.31 16.55
CA HIS A 144 -11.13 3.91 16.76
C HIS A 144 -11.32 3.16 15.43
N LEU A 145 -11.96 3.78 14.43
CA LEU A 145 -12.12 3.13 13.11
C LEU A 145 -10.76 2.88 12.44
N LYS A 146 -9.80 3.81 12.55
CA LYS A 146 -8.43 3.61 12.04
C LYS A 146 -7.72 2.48 12.77
N ASP A 147 -7.89 2.34 14.09
CA ASP A 147 -7.33 1.20 14.85
C ASP A 147 -7.92 -0.13 14.35
N VAL A 148 -9.24 -0.20 14.14
CA VAL A 148 -9.89 -1.40 13.61
C VAL A 148 -9.45 -1.70 12.17
N MET A 149 -9.22 -0.67 11.34
CA MET A 149 -8.64 -0.84 10.01
C MET A 149 -7.21 -1.40 10.08
N TYR A 150 -6.38 -0.87 10.96
CA TYR A 150 -5.02 -1.36 11.20
C TYR A 150 -5.04 -2.83 11.62
N ASP A 151 -5.94 -3.19 12.54
CA ASP A 151 -6.13 -4.56 13.02
C ASP A 151 -6.60 -5.53 11.92
N THR A 152 -7.47 -5.05 11.05
CA THR A 152 -7.91 -5.79 9.86
C THR A 152 -6.72 -6.13 8.96
N LEU A 153 -5.73 -5.23 8.85
CA LEU A 153 -4.53 -5.38 8.03
C LEU A 153 -3.37 -6.08 8.74
N ARG A 154 -3.47 -6.31 10.05
CA ARG A 154 -2.37 -6.83 10.87
C ARG A 154 -1.70 -8.09 10.28
N PRO A 155 -2.43 -9.09 9.77
CA PRO A 155 -1.81 -10.26 9.15
C PRO A 155 -0.92 -9.91 7.94
N VAL A 156 -1.31 -8.89 7.16
CA VAL A 156 -0.51 -8.36 6.05
C VAL A 156 0.74 -7.67 6.56
N ILE A 157 0.61 -6.83 7.58
CA ILE A 157 1.70 -6.07 8.16
C ILE A 157 2.77 -7.02 8.73
N GLU A 158 2.35 -8.01 9.53
CA GLU A 158 3.23 -8.97 10.20
C GLU A 158 3.93 -9.94 9.23
N ALA A 159 3.36 -10.18 8.04
CA ALA A 159 3.96 -11.03 7.01
C ALA A 159 5.10 -10.34 6.24
N GLN A 160 5.29 -9.04 6.40
CA GLN A 160 6.32 -8.29 5.68
C GLN A 160 7.71 -8.48 6.27
N LYS A 161 8.71 -8.47 5.39
CA LYS A 161 10.13 -8.62 5.76
C LYS A 161 10.83 -7.28 5.65
N LYS A 162 11.94 -7.12 6.37
CA LYS A 162 12.85 -5.98 6.19
C LYS A 162 13.71 -6.16 4.92
N PRO A 163 14.18 -5.07 4.28
CA PRO A 163 15.10 -5.14 3.16
C PRO A 163 16.40 -5.89 3.53
N VAL A 164 16.82 -6.84 2.69
CA VAL A 164 18.05 -7.64 2.92
C VAL A 164 19.25 -7.11 2.15
N ILE A 165 19.06 -6.74 0.87
CA ILE A 165 20.16 -6.41 -0.03
C ILE A 165 20.44 -4.90 -0.02
N PHE A 166 19.40 -4.08 -0.21
CA PHE A 166 19.52 -2.62 -0.22
C PHE A 166 18.42 -2.01 0.64
N ASN A 167 18.81 -1.26 1.67
CA ASN A 167 17.92 -0.41 2.45
C ASN A 167 17.92 0.98 1.82
N LEU A 168 16.77 1.37 1.26
CA LEU A 168 16.56 2.64 0.58
C LEU A 168 15.79 3.66 1.43
N GLN A 169 15.84 3.56 2.77
CA GLN A 169 15.12 4.44 3.68
C GLN A 169 15.37 5.94 3.41
N TRP A 170 16.60 6.33 3.06
CA TRP A 170 16.92 7.72 2.71
C TRP A 170 16.16 8.20 1.46
N LEU A 171 16.05 7.34 0.44
CA LEU A 171 15.32 7.64 -0.79
C LEU A 171 13.82 7.61 -0.53
N TYR A 172 13.36 6.63 0.26
CA TYR A 172 11.97 6.54 0.69
C TYR A 172 11.54 7.80 1.44
N LYS A 173 12.39 8.35 2.32
CA LYS A 173 12.11 9.63 3.01
C LYS A 173 11.89 10.80 2.05
N LEU A 174 12.55 10.83 0.90
CA LEU A 174 12.35 11.86 -0.13
C LEU A 174 11.11 11.59 -0.99
N TRP A 175 10.71 10.33 -1.10
CA TRP A 175 9.60 9.87 -1.92
C TRP A 175 8.25 9.88 -1.18
N ARG A 176 8.23 9.56 0.12
CA ARG A 176 7.02 9.59 0.95
C ARG A 176 6.47 11.02 0.97
N LYS A 177 5.34 11.22 0.33
CA LYS A 177 4.58 12.48 0.27
C LYS A 177 3.13 12.18 0.57
#